data_AF-A0A436EXG6-F1
#
_entry.id   AF-A0A436EXG6-F1
#
_cell.length_a   1.000
_cell.length_b   1.000
_cell.length_c   1.000
_cell.angle_alpha   90.00
_cell.angle_beta   90.00
_cell.angle_gamma   90.00
#
_symmetry.space_group_name_H-M   'P 1'
#
loop_
_entity.id
_entity.type
_entity.pdbx_description
1 polymer ?
#
loop_
_entity_poly.entity_id
_entity_poly.type
_entity_poly.pdbx_seq_one_letter_code
_entity_poly.pdbx_strand_id
1 'polypeptide(L)' 'MTILVTGATGNVGRQVVERLVKRGADVRALVRDPSKASFPAGVSVAQGDFLDVDSLRKAMSGVST' A
#
# COMPACT_ATOMS: atom_id res chain seq x y z
N MET A 1 -10.38 -4.20 8.31
CA MET A 1 -9.11 -4.94 8.46
C MET A 1 -8.26 -4.58 7.25
N THR A 2 -7.22 -3.76 7.44
CA THR A 2 -6.48 -3.14 6.33
C THR A 2 -5.18 -3.88 6.08
N ILE A 3 -4.92 -4.27 4.83
CA ILE A 3 -3.66 -4.90 4.41
C ILE A 3 -2.74 -3.84 3.81
N LEU A 4 -1.55 -3.67 4.37
CA LEU A 4 -0.50 -2.82 3.80
C LEU A 4 0.35 -3.61 2.80
N VAL A 5 0.39 -3.16 1.57
CA VAL A 5 1.27 -3.70 0.53
C VAL A 5 2.48 -2.78 0.38
N THR A 6 3.65 -3.30 0.73
CA THR A 6 4.92 -2.64 0.46
C THR A 6 5.41 -2.91 -0.95
N GLY A 7 6.15 -1.98 -1.55
CA GLY A 7 6.61 -2.14 -2.93
C GLY A 7 5.44 -2.25 -3.92
N ALA A 8 4.31 -1.60 -3.59
CA ALA A 8 3.05 -1.74 -4.30
C ALA A 8 3.13 -1.33 -5.78
N THR A 9 4.06 -0.44 -6.14
CA THR A 9 4.31 -0.03 -7.53
C THR A 9 5.22 -0.99 -8.31
N GLY A 10 5.80 -2.00 -7.65
CA GLY A 10 6.67 -2.99 -8.28
C GLY A 10 5.91 -4.12 -8.99
N ASN A 11 6.64 -4.96 -9.73
CA ASN A 11 6.08 -6.06 -10.53
C ASN A 11 5.19 -7.01 -9.72
N VAL A 12 5.62 -7.39 -8.52
CA VAL A 12 4.86 -8.28 -7.63
C VAL A 12 3.79 -7.50 -6.88
N GLY A 13 4.14 -6.36 -6.29
CA GLY A 13 3.23 -5.57 -5.46
C GLY A 13 1.96 -5.16 -6.20
N ARG A 14 2.07 -4.77 -7.48
CA ARG A 14 0.90 -4.41 -8.28
C ARG A 14 -0.08 -5.58 -8.46
N GLN A 15 0.44 -6.77 -8.74
CA GLN A 15 -0.38 -7.98 -8.88
C GLN A 15 -1.05 -8.36 -7.56
N VAL A 16 -0.37 -8.16 -6.43
CA VAL A 16 -0.94 -8.38 -5.10
C VAL A 16 -2.08 -7.39 -4.84
N VAL A 17 -1.86 -6.10 -5.07
CA VAL A 17 -2.90 -5.05 -4.92
C VAL A 17 -4.13 -5.39 -5.76
N GLU A 18 -3.95 -5.69 -7.05
CA GLU A 18 -5.06 -6.02 -7.94
C GLU A 18 -5.88 -7.22 -7.45
N ARG A 19 -5.22 -8.28 -6.95
CA ARG A 19 -5.89 -9.48 -6.44
C ARG A 19 -6.61 -9.23 -5.12
N LEU A 20 -6.03 -8.42 -4.23
CA LEU A 20 -6.65 -8.07 -2.95
C LEU A 20 -7.90 -7.20 -3.16
N VAL A 21 -7.81 -6.20 -4.04
CA VAL A 21 -8.96 -5.35 -4.41
C VAL A 21 -10.07 -6.19 -5.03
N LYS A 22 -9.75 -7.11 -5.95
CA LYS A 22 -10.74 -8.04 -6.55
C LYS A 22 -11.45 -8.93 -5.52
N ARG A 23 -10.83 -9.17 -4.36
CA ARG A 23 -11.42 -9.94 -3.25
C ARG A 23 -12.21 -9.06 -2.28
N GLY A 24 -12.32 -7.77 -2.53
CA GLY A 24 -13.00 -6.82 -1.64
C GLY A 24 -12.23 -6.51 -0.35
N ALA A 25 -10.91 -6.77 -0.32
CA ALA A 25 -10.09 -6.41 0.81
C ALA A 25 -9.85 -4.89 0.87
N ASP A 26 -9.70 -4.36 2.09
CA ASP A 26 -9.25 -2.99 2.30
C ASP A 26 -7.72 -2.93 2.18
N VAL A 27 -7.22 -2.21 1.17
CA VAL A 27 -5.82 -2.22 0.76
C VAL A 27 -5.21 -0.84 0.91
N ARG A 28 -4.05 -0.80 1.56
CA ARG A 28 -3.17 0.37 1.60
C ARG A 28 -1.86 0.08 0.88
N ALA A 29 -1.44 0.96 0.00
CA ALA A 29 -0.17 0.86 -0.73
C ALA A 29 0.87 1.81 -0.13
N LEU A 30 2.02 1.27 0.30
CA LEU A 30 3.17 2.08 0.68
C LEU A 30 3.96 2.47 -0.58
N VAL A 31 4.11 3.78 -0.80
CA VAL A 31 4.87 4.33 -1.93
C VAL A 31 5.81 5.42 -1.46
N ARG A 32 6.97 5.56 -2.12
CA ARG A 32 7.91 6.66 -1.85
C ARG A 32 7.42 7.99 -2.42
N ASP A 33 6.87 7.93 -3.63
CA ASP A 33 6.41 9.08 -4.40
C ASP A 33 4.96 8.83 -4.86
N PRO A 34 3.96 9.44 -4.20
CA PRO A 34 2.55 9.28 -4.53
C PRO A 34 2.19 9.72 -5.96
N SER A 35 2.93 10.66 -6.54
CA SER A 35 2.65 11.17 -7.90
C SER A 35 2.87 10.11 -8.99
N LYS A 36 3.70 9.10 -8.69
CA LYS A 36 4.02 7.99 -9.60
C LYS A 36 3.16 6.75 -9.34
N ALA A 37 2.29 6.79 -8.34
CA ALA A 37 1.45 5.68 -7.96
C ALA A 37 0.15 5.68 -8.77
N SER A 38 -0.13 4.58 -9.46
CA SER A 38 -1.40 4.35 -10.15
C SER A 38 -1.98 3.02 -9.66
N PHE A 39 -3.10 3.10 -8.96
CA PHE A 39 -3.78 1.95 -8.36
C PHE A 39 -5.27 1.92 -8.75
N PRO A 40 -5.92 0.75 -8.70
CA PRO A 40 -7.36 0.64 -8.83
C PRO A 40 -8.11 1.48 -7.78
N ALA A 41 -9.37 1.81 -8.07
CA ALA A 41 -10.24 2.44 -7.09
C ALA A 41 -10.35 1.60 -5.81
N GLY A 42 -10.42 2.26 -4.66
CA GLY A 42 -10.50 1.61 -3.34
C GLY A 42 -9.14 1.31 -2.69
N VAL A 43 -8.02 1.61 -3.34
CA VAL A 43 -6.68 1.52 -2.72
C VAL A 43 -6.31 2.84 -2.06
N SER A 44 -6.02 2.80 -0.76
CA SER A 44 -5.48 3.94 -0.03
C SER A 44 -3.97 4.05 -0.28
N VAL A 45 -3.44 5.26 -0.45
CA VAL A 45 -2.01 5.49 -0.62
C VAL A 45 -1.40 6.03 0.67
N ALA A 46 -0.34 5.40 1.15
CA ALA A 46 0.48 5.91 2.23
C ALA A 46 1.87 6.25 1.69
N GLN A 47 2.29 7.50 1.88
CA GLN A 47 3.66 7.89 1.55
C GLN A 47 4.60 7.44 2.67
N GLY A 48 5.71 6.80 2.29
CA GLY A 48 6.78 6.48 3.23
C GLY A 48 7.97 5.80 2.58
N ASP A 49 9.05 5.72 3.35
CA ASP A 49 10.33 5.14 2.97
C ASP A 49 10.75 4.12 4.04
N PHE A 50 11.39 3.03 3.62
CA PHE A 50 11.89 2.01 4.54
C PHE A 50 13.03 2.50 5.42
N LEU A 51 13.74 3.54 5.00
CA LEU A 51 14.80 4.18 5.78
C LEU A 51 14.25 5.22 6.79
N ASP A 52 12.96 5.56 6.70
CA ASP A 52 12.28 6.47 7.62
C ASP A 52 11.28 5.68 8.48
N VAL A 53 11.71 5.34 9.70
CA VAL A 53 10.92 4.59 10.69
C VAL A 53 9.61 5.29 11.05
N ASP A 54 9.58 6.62 11.11
CA ASP A 54 8.37 7.35 11.48
C ASP A 54 7.35 7.34 10.34
N SER A 55 7.81 7.38 9.09
CA SER A 55 6.93 7.17 7.94
C SER A 55 6.32 5.76 7.94
N LEU A 56 7.10 4.73 8.30
CA LEU A 56 6.62 3.35 8.39
C LEU A 56 5.58 3.19 9.50
N ARG A 57 5.83 3.77 10.68
CA ARG A 57 4.87 3.76 11.79
C ARG A 57 3.53 4.37 11.39
N LYS A 58 3.57 5.51 10.69
CA LYS A 58 2.36 6.16 10.16
C LYS A 58 1.63 5.27 9.15
N ALA A 59 2.36 4.67 8.22
CA ALA A 59 1.79 3.78 7.20
C ALA A 59 1.14 2.51 7.78
N MET A 60 1.75 1.95 8.83
CA MET A 60 1.27 0.74 9.52
C MET A 60 0.13 0.98 10.51
N SER A 61 -0.22 2.23 10.81
CA SER A 61 -1.32 2.53 11.74
C SER A 61 -2.65 1.93 11.27
N GLY A 62 -3.26 1.10 12.11
CA GLY A 62 -4.54 0.43 11.83
C GLY A 62 -4.45 -0.75 10.86
N VAL A 63 -3.25 -1.18 10.47
CA VAL A 63 -3.03 -2.35 9.60
C VAL A 63 -3.17 -3.63 10.41
N SER A 64 -3.91 -4.59 9.86
CA SER A 64 -4.13 -5.92 10.44
C SER A 64 -4.35 -6.89 9.30
N THR A 65 -3.64 -8.01 9.30
CA THR A 65 -3.60 -9.00 8.20
C THR A 65 -4.34 -10.27 8.54
#